data_AF-A0A955IDW1-F1
#
_entry.id   AF-A0A955IDW1-F1
#
_cell.length_a   1.000
_cell.length_b   1.000
_cell.length_c   1.000
_cell.angle_alpha   90.00
_cell.angle_beta   90.00
_cell.angle_gamma   90.00
#
_symmetry.space_group_name_H-M   'P 1'
#
loop_
_entity.id
_entity.type
_entity.pdbx_description
1 polymer ?
#
loop_
_entity_poly.entity_id
_entity_poly.type
_entity_poly.pdbx_seq_one_letter_code
_entity_poly.pdbx_strand_id
1 'polypeptide(L)'
;IMKNINKKTNKNIKAYSLLEMLITLVVFAILMTMIVQVLILSIESGRQIAGRSKVRGDLSEIAVMIRRDFRNASRINDAQCGENVTFQNPDGTNVVDGTTACVFNLSGVNYAWVFGYPGKICPENKICKLKQNASNAYELYYQSSDILKFDTVGTRFELTLYQQTDTTTQGIVLVSLMANVSDNVKIDVATQYRQVSVFTRNF
;
A
#
# COMPACT_ATOMS: atom_id res chain seq x y z
N ILE A 1 58.66 -0.35 74.51
CA ILE A 1 57.28 -0.17 74.02
C ILE A 1 57.37 0.34 72.59
N MET A 2 56.97 -0.48 71.61
CA MET A 2 57.16 -0.29 70.16
C MET A 2 56.36 0.90 69.62
N LYS A 3 57.02 1.81 68.90
CA LYS A 3 56.36 2.82 68.04
C LYS A 3 55.92 2.15 66.74
N ASN A 4 54.62 1.97 66.56
CA ASN A 4 54.01 1.46 65.34
C ASN A 4 53.90 2.60 64.31
N ILE A 5 54.79 2.62 63.33
CA ILE A 5 54.78 3.61 62.25
C ILE A 5 53.81 3.12 61.17
N ASN A 6 52.56 3.58 61.26
CA ASN A 6 51.58 3.40 60.20
C ASN A 6 52.01 4.19 58.95
N LYS A 7 52.65 3.49 58.00
CA LYS A 7 53.04 4.00 56.69
C LYS A 7 51.79 4.13 55.83
N LYS A 8 51.09 5.28 55.90
CA LYS A 8 50.03 5.62 54.95
C LYS A 8 50.65 5.73 53.56
N THR A 9 50.47 4.71 52.73
CA THR A 9 50.72 4.79 51.29
C THR A 9 49.73 5.78 50.68
N ASN A 10 50.17 7.02 50.48
CA ASN A 10 49.52 7.93 49.55
C ASN A 10 49.61 7.31 48.15
N LYS A 11 48.51 6.69 47.70
CA LYS A 11 48.32 6.42 46.27
C LYS A 11 48.22 7.79 45.60
N ASN A 12 49.31 8.24 44.99
CA ASN A 12 49.29 9.38 44.08
C ASN A 12 48.30 9.07 42.95
N ILE A 13 47.08 9.59 43.07
CA ILE A 13 46.14 9.66 41.96
C ILE A 13 46.83 10.55 40.94
N LYS A 14 47.38 9.95 39.88
CA LYS A 14 48.01 10.68 38.78
C LYS A 14 46.93 11.56 38.16
N ALA A 15 46.94 12.85 38.49
CA ALA A 15 46.08 13.83 37.85
C ALA A 15 46.53 13.94 36.39
N TYR A 16 45.65 13.58 35.47
CA TYR A 16 45.86 13.79 34.04
C TYR A 16 46.04 15.29 33.78
N SER A 17 46.93 15.64 32.85
CA SER A 17 47.14 17.04 32.47
C SER A 17 45.83 17.62 31.91
N LEU A 18 45.49 18.86 32.27
CA LEU A 18 44.32 19.58 31.72
C LEU A 18 44.29 19.55 30.19
N LEU A 19 45.46 19.55 29.55
CA LEU A 19 45.60 19.46 28.09
C LEU A 19 45.19 18.08 27.55
N GLU A 20 45.52 17.00 28.27
CA GLU A 20 45.16 15.63 27.89
C GLU A 20 43.64 15.42 28.01
N MET A 21 43.01 16.01 29.03
CA MET A 21 41.55 16.05 29.17
C MET A 21 40.87 16.85 28.04
N LEU A 22 41.46 17.98 27.63
CA LEU A 22 40.92 18.77 26.53
C LEU A 22 40.97 18.01 25.19
N ILE A 23 42.10 17.38 24.87
CA ILE A 23 42.27 16.61 23.62
C ILE A 23 41.29 15.43 23.59
N THR A 24 41.17 14.70 24.70
CA THR A 24 40.24 13.55 24.78
C THR A 24 38.78 13.99 24.63
N LEU A 25 38.38 15.15 25.19
CA LEU A 25 37.04 15.71 24.96
C LEU A 25 36.80 16.07 23.50
N VAL A 26 37.78 16.66 22.81
CA VAL A 26 37.65 17.00 21.38
C VAL A 26 37.49 15.73 20.53
N VAL A 27 38.31 14.71 20.76
CA VAL A 27 38.21 13.43 20.05
C VAL A 27 36.85 12.78 20.32
N PHE A 28 36.40 12.80 21.58
CA PHE A 28 35.10 12.25 21.96
C PHE A 28 33.94 12.99 21.28
N ALA A 29 34.00 14.32 21.19
CA ALA A 29 33.01 15.12 20.51
C ALA A 29 32.92 14.78 19.02
N ILE A 30 34.07 14.62 18.34
CA ILE A 30 34.11 14.22 16.92
C ILE A 30 33.52 12.82 16.72
N LEU A 31 33.87 11.86 17.57
CA LEU A 31 33.32 10.50 17.47
C LEU A 31 31.81 10.48 17.70
N MET A 32 31.32 11.24 18.69
CA MET A 32 29.88 11.33 18.97
C MET A 32 29.10 11.95 17.82
N THR A 33 29.61 13.00 17.17
CA THR A 33 28.93 13.60 16.02
C THR A 33 28.88 12.63 14.84
N MET A 34 29.95 11.87 14.58
CA MET A 34 29.96 10.83 13.54
C MET A 34 28.93 9.73 13.83
N ILE A 35 28.85 9.26 15.08
CA ILE A 35 27.86 8.24 15.49
C ILE A 35 26.43 8.75 15.28
N VAL A 36 26.14 9.98 15.72
CA VAL A 36 24.80 10.57 15.58
C VAL A 36 24.42 10.73 14.10
N GLN A 37 25.34 11.16 13.25
CA GLN A 37 25.08 11.27 11.80
C GLN A 37 24.75 9.91 11.16
N VAL A 38 25.54 8.88 11.47
CA VAL A 38 25.28 7.52 10.97
C VAL A 38 23.93 6.99 11.46
N LEU A 39 23.57 7.27 12.72
CA LEU A 39 22.30 6.86 13.30
C LEU A 39 21.10 7.55 12.61
N ILE A 40 21.19 8.86 12.35
CA ILE A 40 20.16 9.61 11.63
C ILE A 40 19.97 9.03 10.22
N LEU A 41 21.05 8.85 9.46
CA LEU A 41 21.00 8.28 8.12
C LEU A 41 20.39 6.86 8.11
N SER A 42 20.74 6.04 9.11
CA SER A 42 20.22 4.68 9.22
C SER A 42 18.71 4.67 9.50
N ILE A 43 18.22 5.59 10.34
CA ILE A 43 16.78 5.73 10.62
C ILE A 43 16.03 6.20 9.37
N GLU A 44 16.55 7.20 8.66
CA GLU A 44 15.94 7.71 7.44
C GLU A 44 15.85 6.63 6.36
N SER A 45 16.95 5.91 6.12
CA SER A 45 16.98 4.77 5.20
C SER A 45 16.01 3.67 5.62
N GLY A 46 15.96 3.32 6.91
CA GLY A 46 15.04 2.31 7.43
C GLY A 46 13.57 2.67 7.19
N ARG A 47 13.20 3.94 7.41
CA ARG A 47 11.84 4.43 7.16
C ARG A 47 11.47 4.36 5.68
N GLN A 48 12.38 4.73 4.78
CA GLN A 48 12.13 4.66 3.34
C GLN A 48 11.93 3.21 2.88
N ILE A 49 12.76 2.28 3.37
CA ILE A 49 12.65 0.85 3.04
C ILE A 49 11.32 0.28 3.55
N ALA A 50 10.96 0.56 4.81
CA ALA A 50 9.69 0.11 5.39
C ALA A 50 8.49 0.66 4.61
N GLY A 51 8.54 1.93 4.19
CA GLY A 51 7.54 2.55 3.36
C GLY A 51 7.36 1.86 2.01
N ARG A 52 8.46 1.63 1.29
CA ARG A 52 8.45 0.91 0.00
C ARG A 52 7.91 -0.51 0.14
N SER A 53 8.31 -1.21 1.21
CA SER A 53 7.83 -2.56 1.49
C SER A 53 6.32 -2.57 1.75
N LYS A 54 5.80 -1.59 2.50
CA LYS A 54 4.37 -1.48 2.79
C LYS A 54 3.56 -1.18 1.54
N VAL A 55 3.95 -0.19 0.74
CA VAL A 55 3.31 0.16 -0.55
C VAL A 55 3.24 -1.06 -1.48
N ARG A 56 4.36 -1.79 -1.59
CA ARG A 56 4.42 -3.01 -2.40
C ARG A 56 3.53 -4.12 -1.85
N GLY A 57 3.47 -4.26 -0.53
CA GLY A 57 2.60 -5.21 0.17
C GLY A 57 1.12 -4.95 -0.10
N ASP A 58 0.66 -3.74 0.22
CA ASP A 58 -0.74 -3.32 0.04
C ASP A 58 -1.19 -3.49 -1.42
N LEU A 59 -0.35 -3.08 -2.38
CA LEU A 59 -0.67 -3.20 -3.81
C LEU A 59 -0.71 -4.67 -4.26
N SER A 60 0.17 -5.52 -3.73
CA SER A 60 0.16 -6.96 -4.00
C SER A 60 -1.07 -7.64 -3.42
N GLU A 61 -1.52 -7.22 -2.24
CA GLU A 61 -2.72 -7.74 -1.60
C GLU A 61 -3.97 -7.44 -2.45
N ILE A 62 -4.12 -6.20 -2.90
CA ILE A 62 -5.20 -5.78 -3.80
C ILE A 62 -5.18 -6.62 -5.09
N ALA A 63 -4.01 -6.76 -5.71
CA ALA A 63 -3.84 -7.58 -6.92
C ALA A 63 -4.24 -9.06 -6.70
N VAL A 64 -3.90 -9.62 -5.54
CA VAL A 64 -4.27 -11.00 -5.18
C VAL A 64 -5.77 -11.13 -4.95
N MET A 65 -6.40 -10.17 -4.26
CA MET A 65 -7.85 -10.16 -4.04
C MET A 65 -8.61 -10.08 -5.36
N ILE A 66 -8.24 -9.16 -6.24
CA ILE A 66 -8.81 -9.01 -7.58
C ILE A 66 -8.66 -10.31 -8.38
N ARG A 67 -7.46 -10.90 -8.39
CA ARG A 67 -7.22 -12.18 -9.08
C ARG A 67 -8.12 -13.29 -8.55
N ARG A 68 -8.23 -13.41 -7.23
CA ARG A 68 -9.04 -14.43 -6.57
C ARG A 68 -10.52 -14.24 -6.90
N ASP A 69 -10.99 -13.01 -6.84
CA ASP A 69 -12.38 -12.66 -7.12
C ASP A 69 -12.78 -13.02 -8.54
N PHE A 70 -11.99 -12.63 -9.55
CA PHE A 70 -12.31 -12.97 -10.95
C PHE A 70 -12.13 -14.45 -11.26
N ARG A 71 -11.15 -15.13 -10.65
CA ARG A 71 -10.96 -16.57 -10.84
C ARG A 71 -12.13 -17.37 -10.25
N ASN A 72 -12.70 -16.90 -9.14
CA ASN A 72 -13.79 -17.59 -8.44
C ASN A 72 -15.16 -17.07 -8.85
N ALA A 73 -15.24 -16.02 -9.68
CA ALA A 73 -16.49 -15.48 -10.17
C ALA A 73 -17.27 -16.56 -10.91
N SER A 74 -18.54 -16.74 -10.57
CA SER A 74 -19.47 -17.59 -11.33
C SER A 74 -19.80 -16.97 -12.68
N ARG A 75 -19.79 -15.63 -12.76
CA ARG A 75 -20.03 -14.85 -13.97
C ARG A 75 -19.33 -13.50 -13.88
N ILE A 76 -18.74 -13.02 -14.97
CA ILE A 76 -18.16 -11.68 -15.07
C ILE A 76 -18.95 -10.94 -16.15
N ASN A 77 -19.53 -9.80 -15.79
CA ASN A 77 -20.34 -9.04 -16.74
C ASN A 77 -19.42 -8.36 -17.76
N ASP A 78 -19.43 -8.85 -18.99
CA ASP A 78 -18.61 -8.35 -20.08
C ASP A 78 -18.97 -6.92 -20.50
N ALA A 79 -20.27 -6.60 -20.52
CA ALA A 79 -20.77 -5.26 -20.82
C ALA A 79 -20.43 -4.21 -19.74
N GLN A 80 -20.01 -4.63 -18.55
CA GLN A 80 -19.73 -3.75 -17.41
C GLN A 80 -18.31 -3.89 -16.89
N CYS A 81 -17.40 -4.49 -17.67
CA CYS A 81 -16.00 -4.65 -17.32
C CYS A 81 -15.11 -3.84 -18.27
N GLY A 82 -14.55 -2.74 -17.75
CA GLY A 82 -13.73 -1.80 -18.51
C GLY A 82 -14.47 -0.62 -19.11
N GLU A 83 -15.79 -0.61 -18.98
CA GLU A 83 -16.63 0.53 -19.33
C GLU A 83 -16.84 1.47 -18.14
N ASN A 84 -17.22 2.71 -18.42
CA ASN A 84 -17.65 3.66 -17.40
C ASN A 84 -19.05 3.28 -16.93
N VAL A 85 -19.15 2.79 -15.69
CA VAL A 85 -20.40 2.33 -15.10
C VAL A 85 -20.82 3.28 -13.98
N THR A 86 -22.12 3.62 -13.96
CA THR A 86 -22.75 4.32 -12.84
C THR A 86 -23.54 3.32 -12.02
N PHE A 87 -23.25 3.25 -10.72
CA PHE A 87 -24.01 2.43 -9.78
C PHE A 87 -24.97 3.34 -9.02
N GLN A 88 -26.27 3.10 -9.19
CA GLN A 88 -27.32 3.79 -8.44
C GLN A 88 -27.97 2.84 -7.45
N ASN A 89 -28.15 3.31 -6.23
CA ASN A 89 -28.94 2.61 -5.23
C ASN A 89 -30.45 2.83 -5.49
N PRO A 90 -31.32 1.96 -4.93
CA PRO A 90 -32.78 2.11 -5.07
C PRO A 90 -33.34 3.43 -4.52
N ASP A 91 -32.61 4.08 -3.63
CA ASP A 91 -32.93 5.40 -3.07
C ASP A 91 -32.59 6.58 -4.02
N GLY A 92 -32.04 6.28 -5.21
CA GLY A 92 -31.61 7.26 -6.19
C GLY A 92 -30.21 7.84 -5.94
N THR A 93 -29.48 7.37 -4.93
CA THR A 93 -28.11 7.84 -4.66
C THR A 93 -27.10 7.18 -5.60
N ASN A 94 -26.24 7.99 -6.22
CA ASN A 94 -25.13 7.51 -7.04
C ASN A 94 -23.99 7.02 -6.11
N VAL A 95 -23.77 5.70 -6.05
CA VAL A 95 -22.66 5.06 -5.33
C VAL A 95 -21.33 5.30 -6.02
N VAL A 96 -21.35 5.30 -7.35
CA VAL A 96 -20.23 5.60 -8.26
C VAL A 96 -20.82 6.22 -9.51
N ASP A 97 -20.08 7.11 -10.15
CA ASP A 97 -20.57 7.90 -11.29
C ASP A 97 -19.57 7.87 -12.44
N GLY A 98 -19.89 7.11 -13.48
CA GLY A 98 -19.12 7.07 -14.72
C GLY A 98 -17.65 6.68 -14.56
N THR A 99 -17.31 5.71 -13.69
CA THR A 99 -15.92 5.25 -13.54
C THR A 99 -15.72 3.86 -14.10
N THR A 100 -14.47 3.56 -14.50
CA THR A 100 -14.10 2.22 -14.93
C THR A 100 -14.36 1.24 -13.80
N ALA A 101 -15.22 0.28 -14.08
CA ALA A 101 -15.60 -0.77 -13.15
C ALA A 101 -15.43 -2.14 -13.79
N CYS A 102 -15.51 -3.17 -12.96
CA CYS A 102 -15.73 -4.53 -13.44
C CYS A 102 -16.65 -5.27 -12.48
N VAL A 103 -17.82 -5.65 -12.99
CA VAL A 103 -18.88 -6.32 -12.23
C VAL A 103 -18.76 -7.83 -12.39
N PHE A 104 -18.90 -8.55 -11.29
CA PHE A 104 -18.80 -9.99 -11.25
C PHE A 104 -19.73 -10.58 -10.19
N ASN A 105 -20.18 -11.80 -10.41
CA ASN A 105 -21.01 -12.54 -9.48
C ASN A 105 -20.16 -13.58 -8.75
N LEU A 106 -20.31 -13.66 -7.43
CA LEU A 106 -19.75 -14.72 -6.59
C LEU A 106 -20.92 -15.39 -5.87
N SER A 107 -21.19 -16.66 -6.23
CA SER A 107 -22.19 -17.50 -5.55
C SER A 107 -23.57 -16.84 -5.41
N GLY A 108 -24.04 -16.16 -6.46
CA GLY A 108 -25.35 -15.50 -6.48
C GLY A 108 -25.36 -14.06 -5.98
N VAL A 109 -24.23 -13.52 -5.50
CA VAL A 109 -24.10 -12.13 -5.05
C VAL A 109 -23.25 -11.34 -6.03
N ASN A 110 -23.74 -10.16 -6.45
CA ASN A 110 -22.97 -9.27 -7.33
C ASN A 110 -21.98 -8.42 -6.52
N TYR A 111 -20.80 -8.27 -7.10
CA TYR A 111 -19.71 -7.44 -6.63
C TYR A 111 -19.20 -6.58 -7.78
N ALA A 112 -18.58 -5.45 -7.43
CA ALA A 112 -17.91 -4.61 -8.42
C ALA A 112 -16.57 -4.14 -7.87
N TRP A 113 -15.52 -4.27 -8.68
CA TRP A 113 -14.29 -3.52 -8.45
C TRP A 113 -14.41 -2.18 -9.17
N VAL A 114 -14.17 -1.08 -8.46
CA VAL A 114 -14.38 0.28 -8.97
C VAL A 114 -13.22 1.19 -8.60
N PHE A 115 -12.95 2.15 -9.48
CA PHE A 115 -12.12 3.32 -9.14
C PHE A 115 -12.99 4.39 -8.46
N GLY A 116 -12.48 4.97 -7.38
CA GLY A 116 -13.19 5.94 -6.56
C GLY A 116 -13.21 7.36 -7.11
N TYR A 117 -14.24 8.10 -6.74
CA TYR A 117 -14.53 9.44 -7.27
C TYR A 117 -14.87 10.41 -6.12
N PRO A 118 -14.59 11.72 -6.23
CA PRO A 118 -14.89 12.67 -5.17
C PRO A 118 -16.37 12.65 -4.78
N GLY A 119 -16.63 12.66 -3.47
CA GLY A 119 -17.98 12.73 -2.91
C GLY A 119 -18.81 11.45 -3.03
N LYS A 120 -18.18 10.30 -3.32
CA LYS A 120 -18.84 8.99 -3.47
C LYS A 120 -18.46 8.02 -2.35
N ILE A 121 -19.16 6.88 -2.30
CA ILE A 121 -18.90 5.81 -1.31
C ILE A 121 -17.49 5.24 -1.45
N CYS A 122 -16.97 5.14 -2.68
CA CYS A 122 -15.55 4.89 -2.92
C CYS A 122 -14.80 6.22 -3.05
N PRO A 123 -13.92 6.59 -2.10
CA PRO A 123 -13.26 7.89 -2.11
C PRO A 123 -12.33 8.07 -3.32
N GLU A 124 -12.09 9.31 -3.71
CA GLU A 124 -11.20 9.65 -4.83
C GLU A 124 -9.82 9.00 -4.70
N ASN A 125 -9.27 8.55 -5.83
CA ASN A 125 -7.95 7.92 -5.92
C ASN A 125 -7.80 6.64 -5.09
N LYS A 126 -8.92 5.96 -4.81
CA LYS A 126 -8.97 4.64 -4.16
C LYS A 126 -9.49 3.58 -5.11
N ILE A 127 -9.13 2.34 -4.81
CA ILE A 127 -9.76 1.16 -5.40
C ILE A 127 -10.66 0.54 -4.33
N CYS A 128 -11.92 0.33 -4.69
CA CYS A 128 -12.89 -0.25 -3.79
C CYS A 128 -13.55 -1.47 -4.41
N LYS A 129 -13.97 -2.38 -3.53
CA LYS A 129 -14.89 -3.46 -3.85
C LYS A 129 -16.23 -3.11 -3.27
N LEU A 130 -17.24 -3.07 -4.12
CA LEU A 130 -18.63 -2.92 -3.73
C LEU A 130 -19.30 -4.29 -3.69
N LYS A 131 -20.26 -4.46 -2.79
CA LYS A 131 -21.10 -5.66 -2.68
C LYS A 131 -22.55 -5.24 -2.80
N GLN A 132 -23.32 -5.96 -3.62
CA GLN A 132 -24.76 -5.78 -3.70
C GLN A 132 -25.44 -6.51 -2.54
N ASN A 133 -26.31 -5.80 -1.81
CA ASN A 133 -27.12 -6.36 -0.74
C ASN A 133 -28.44 -6.97 -1.28
N ALA A 134 -29.25 -7.57 -0.39
CA ALA A 134 -30.52 -8.19 -0.77
C ALA A 134 -31.57 -7.18 -1.31
N SER A 135 -31.42 -5.90 -0.99
CA SER A 135 -32.25 -4.80 -1.50
C SER A 135 -31.73 -4.22 -2.81
N ASN A 136 -30.75 -4.88 -3.47
CA ASN A 136 -30.06 -4.42 -4.68
C ASN A 136 -29.20 -3.15 -4.51
N ALA A 137 -29.00 -2.64 -3.30
CA ALA A 137 -28.11 -1.52 -3.05
C ALA A 137 -26.65 -1.98 -2.98
N TYR A 138 -25.74 -1.15 -3.48
CA TYR A 138 -24.30 -1.37 -3.42
C TYR A 138 -23.70 -0.70 -2.19
N GLU A 139 -22.98 -1.49 -1.40
CA GLU A 139 -22.30 -1.06 -0.18
C GLU A 139 -20.80 -1.26 -0.30
N LEU A 140 -20.01 -0.43 0.40
CA LEU A 140 -18.57 -0.58 0.45
C LEU A 140 -18.20 -1.85 1.22
N TYR A 141 -17.58 -2.81 0.53
CA TYR A 141 -17.11 -4.05 1.13
C TYR A 141 -15.61 -4.01 1.44
N TYR A 142 -14.84 -3.34 0.58
CA TYR A 142 -13.41 -3.14 0.78
C TYR A 142 -12.97 -1.82 0.16
N GLN A 143 -11.98 -1.18 0.80
CA GLN A 143 -11.31 0.02 0.31
C GLN A 143 -9.80 -0.15 0.45
N SER A 144 -9.05 0.30 -0.56
CA SER A 144 -7.60 0.34 -0.52
C SER A 144 -7.06 1.29 0.55
N SER A 145 -5.92 0.94 1.14
CA SER A 145 -5.18 1.70 2.15
C SER A 145 -4.99 3.19 1.84
N ASP A 146 -4.94 4.03 2.89
CA ASP A 146 -4.68 5.47 2.78
C ASP A 146 -3.31 5.85 2.26
N ILE A 147 -2.37 4.89 2.29
CA ILE A 147 -1.01 5.05 1.79
C ILE A 147 -0.97 5.04 0.26
N LEU A 148 -1.91 4.35 -0.38
CA LEU A 148 -1.97 4.25 -1.83
C LEU A 148 -2.90 5.31 -2.41
N LYS A 149 -2.44 6.00 -3.45
CA LYS A 149 -3.22 6.91 -4.27
C LYS A 149 -3.19 6.36 -5.71
N PHE A 150 -4.32 5.85 -6.18
CA PHE A 150 -4.42 5.28 -7.51
C PHE A 150 -4.62 6.38 -8.55
N ASP A 151 -3.97 6.22 -9.70
CA ASP A 151 -4.11 7.11 -10.86
C ASP A 151 -5.19 6.59 -11.79
N THR A 152 -6.10 7.45 -12.25
CA THR A 152 -7.18 7.12 -13.19
C THR A 152 -6.66 6.64 -14.55
N VAL A 153 -5.54 7.17 -15.04
CA VAL A 153 -5.01 6.83 -16.36
C VAL A 153 -4.35 5.45 -16.35
N GLY A 154 -3.60 5.17 -15.30
CA GLY A 154 -2.88 3.90 -15.17
C GLY A 154 -3.67 2.78 -14.51
N THR A 155 -4.78 3.11 -13.84
CA THR A 155 -5.63 2.12 -13.16
C THR A 155 -6.90 1.86 -13.95
N ARG A 156 -6.99 0.67 -14.54
CA ARG A 156 -8.10 0.28 -15.41
C ARG A 156 -8.36 -1.21 -15.37
N PHE A 157 -9.62 -1.55 -15.57
CA PHE A 157 -10.09 -2.89 -15.82
C PHE A 157 -10.31 -3.02 -17.33
N GLU A 158 -9.87 -4.12 -17.92
CA GLU A 158 -10.06 -4.40 -19.33
C GLU A 158 -10.47 -5.88 -19.43
N LEU A 159 -11.52 -6.16 -20.18
CA LEU A 159 -11.90 -7.52 -20.54
C LEU A 159 -11.68 -7.71 -22.04
N THR A 160 -10.90 -8.71 -22.40
CA THR A 160 -10.72 -9.12 -23.79
C THR A 160 -11.23 -10.53 -23.98
N LEU A 161 -12.22 -10.71 -24.85
CA LEU A 161 -12.73 -12.01 -25.27
C LEU A 161 -11.92 -12.52 -26.48
N TYR A 162 -11.42 -13.75 -26.43
CA TYR A 162 -10.53 -14.32 -27.46
C TYR A 162 -11.18 -15.43 -28.29
N GLN A 163 -12.14 -16.14 -27.73
CA GLN A 163 -12.94 -17.12 -28.45
C GLN A 163 -14.38 -16.89 -28.06
N GLN A 164 -15.23 -16.64 -29.05
CA GLN A 164 -16.68 -16.59 -28.92
C GLN A 164 -17.22 -17.57 -29.96
N THR A 165 -17.30 -18.83 -29.56
CA THR A 165 -17.99 -19.88 -30.33
C THR A 165 -19.32 -20.17 -29.66
N ASP A 166 -20.26 -20.79 -30.37
CA ASP A 166 -21.59 -21.14 -29.82
C ASP A 166 -21.53 -21.99 -28.54
N THR A 167 -20.41 -22.68 -28.29
CA THR A 167 -20.23 -23.59 -27.15
C THR A 167 -19.16 -23.17 -26.15
N THR A 168 -18.24 -22.27 -26.52
CA THR A 168 -17.15 -21.83 -25.64
C THR A 168 -16.84 -20.35 -25.82
N THR A 169 -16.99 -19.62 -24.72
CA THR A 169 -16.49 -18.25 -24.57
C THR A 169 -15.27 -18.27 -23.66
N GLN A 170 -14.12 -17.80 -24.15
CA GLN A 170 -12.91 -17.63 -23.36
C GLN A 170 -12.47 -16.17 -23.40
N GLY A 171 -12.05 -15.65 -22.25
CA GLY A 171 -11.58 -14.28 -22.14
C GLY A 171 -10.50 -14.12 -21.08
N ILE A 172 -9.82 -12.98 -21.17
CA ILE A 172 -8.82 -12.54 -20.21
C ILE A 172 -9.31 -11.24 -19.61
N VAL A 173 -9.45 -11.22 -18.29
CA VAL A 173 -9.58 -9.98 -17.53
C VAL A 173 -8.17 -9.47 -17.25
N LEU A 174 -7.83 -8.32 -17.81
CA LEU A 174 -6.62 -7.58 -17.50
C LEU A 174 -6.96 -6.46 -16.52
N VAL A 175 -6.26 -6.40 -15.41
CA VAL A 175 -6.35 -5.28 -14.47
C VAL A 175 -4.99 -4.63 -14.36
N SER A 176 -4.93 -3.37 -14.75
CA SER A 176 -3.78 -2.50 -14.55
C SER A 176 -4.01 -1.67 -13.30
N LEU A 177 -3.07 -1.65 -12.38
CA LEU A 177 -3.09 -0.86 -11.16
C LEU A 177 -1.85 0.04 -11.15
N MET A 178 -2.07 1.35 -11.18
CA MET A 178 -1.00 2.34 -11.04
C MET A 178 -1.24 3.13 -9.78
N ALA A 179 -0.33 2.99 -8.82
CA ALA A 179 -0.45 3.62 -7.51
C ALA A 179 0.79 4.43 -7.16
N ASN A 180 0.52 5.63 -6.66
CA ASN A 180 1.48 6.53 -6.03
C ASN A 180 1.34 6.46 -4.51
N VAL A 181 2.35 6.97 -3.81
CA VAL A 181 2.23 7.20 -2.37
C VAL A 181 1.37 8.44 -2.13
N SER A 182 0.46 8.35 -1.17
CA SER A 182 -0.38 9.48 -0.75
C SER A 182 0.47 10.64 -0.24
N ASP A 183 0.07 11.87 -0.58
CA ASP A 183 0.76 13.11 -0.22
C ASP A 183 0.91 13.28 1.32
N ASN A 184 0.02 12.65 2.08
CA ASN A 184 0.03 12.64 3.54
C ASN A 184 1.13 11.76 4.15
N VAL A 185 1.75 10.91 3.33
CA VAL A 185 2.76 9.95 3.74
C VAL A 185 4.09 10.43 3.20
N LYS A 186 4.94 10.99 4.07
CA LYS A 186 6.31 11.48 3.74
C LYS A 186 7.26 10.32 3.41
N ILE A 187 6.99 9.59 2.33
CA ILE A 187 7.79 8.46 1.86
C ILE A 187 8.00 8.64 0.36
N ASP A 188 9.26 8.78 -0.03
CA ASP A 188 9.65 8.93 -1.43
C ASP A 188 9.71 7.56 -2.11
N VAL A 189 8.60 7.19 -2.74
CA VAL A 189 8.47 5.97 -3.55
C VAL A 189 7.96 6.38 -4.92
N ALA A 190 8.74 6.03 -5.94
CA ALA A 190 8.33 6.17 -7.33
C ALA A 190 7.05 5.37 -7.61
N THR A 191 6.28 5.84 -8.59
CA THR A 191 5.04 5.20 -9.02
C THR A 191 5.19 3.70 -9.18
N GLN A 192 4.29 2.95 -8.56
CA GLN A 192 4.27 1.49 -8.64
C GLN A 192 3.21 1.05 -9.64
N TYR A 193 3.59 0.09 -10.47
CA TYR A 193 2.71 -0.49 -11.47
C TYR A 193 2.55 -1.99 -11.22
N ARG A 194 1.30 -2.48 -11.27
CA ARG A 194 0.97 -3.90 -11.21
C ARG A 194 -0.06 -4.25 -12.26
N GLN A 195 0.17 -5.36 -12.95
CA GLN A 195 -0.81 -5.97 -13.84
C GLN A 195 -1.23 -7.32 -13.28
N VAL A 196 -2.52 -7.59 -13.41
CA VAL A 196 -3.13 -8.89 -13.11
C VAL A 196 -3.86 -9.35 -14.35
N SER A 197 -3.49 -10.52 -14.86
CA SER A 197 -4.22 -11.21 -15.92
C SER A 197 -4.95 -12.42 -15.34
N VAL A 198 -6.24 -12.56 -15.61
CA VAL A 198 -7.05 -13.70 -15.21
C VAL A 198 -7.71 -14.31 -16.44
N PHE A 199 -7.35 -15.55 -16.73
CA PHE A 199 -8.02 -16.35 -17.75
C PHE A 199 -9.29 -16.96 -17.14
N THR A 200 -10.42 -16.77 -17.80
CA THR A 200 -11.71 -17.29 -17.32
C THR A 200 -12.63 -17.64 -18.49
N ARG A 201 -13.63 -18.46 -18.19
CA ARG A 201 -14.71 -18.87 -19.11
C ARG A 201 -16.09 -18.40 -18.62
N ASN A 202 -16.11 -17.66 -17.52
CA ASN A 202 -17.30 -17.30 -16.78
C ASN A 202 -17.71 -15.87 -17.15
N PHE A 203 -18.55 -15.71 -18.18
CA PHE A 203 -19.04 -14.43 -18.71
C PHE A 203 -20.57 -14.42 -18.79
#